data_AF-A0AAP9VQP5-F1
#
_entry.id   AF-A0AAP9VQP5-F1
#
_cell.length_a   1.000
_cell.length_b   1.000
_cell.length_c   1.000
_cell.angle_alpha   90.00
_cell.angle_beta   90.00
_cell.angle_gamma   90.00
#
_symmetry.space_group_name_H-M   'P 1'
#
loop_
_entity.id
_entity.type
_entity.pdbx_description
1 polymer ?
#
loop_
_entity_poly.entity_id
_entity_poly.type
_entity_poly.pdbx_seq_one_letter_code
_entity_poly.pdbx_strand_id
1 'polypeptide(L)'
;MRIALLLSLALLAACSTPHNSTLKLQTTQLLDTQLLSKARTTPPQAPAQKCADAFNTEGIQDGYFKVRERWKLLDCLYSDNKPRKLVVLLDGTENTKEDNTNIWRMYNLALEQAKDGARVIPYYDKGVRTRFTSPFGALFGTGVSLNIRQAYRFLIEAYRPGDDIYIFGFSRGAFTARSLNGFIEVAGLPSNLKADARDNSSLWGWTGHMHDVVEDMYDIYKSRNDGVPGFDDTLRKRLKSYQDANDIRVYGDDPAKKDENKVVVKVIGVFDTVPAVGTNLKEEPDEHRLELYAERGYHAMSLDEQRASFRLLRFGLPQTKSQVLEEVWFAGVHADVGGGYLNAPDSAKCGESPYAKGGQGLETIPLRWMLNNLKSDGLFANSTRWPAECIGGPLHDEFHDAKYLISSAYKEAGLIRRKPVERDKVHASVFQRMDIPRLAAPHPLREPESRYDPINLGYARRERCQNDNLERNYTIVGTYKPNCPTTNGTVRKGANNDAVNVESAQ
;
A
#
# COMPACT_ATOMS: atom_id res chain seq x y z
N MET A 1 5.81 -37.25 -22.27
CA MET A 1 4.60 -37.46 -21.44
C MET A 1 4.87 -36.85 -20.07
N ARG A 2 3.94 -36.16 -19.42
CA ARG A 2 2.95 -36.85 -18.57
C ARG A 2 3.54 -37.95 -17.65
N ILE A 3 4.84 -37.90 -17.32
CA ILE A 3 5.60 -38.95 -16.60
C ILE A 3 6.27 -38.43 -15.32
N ALA A 4 6.34 -37.13 -15.07
CA ALA A 4 6.82 -36.63 -13.77
C ALA A 4 5.72 -36.60 -12.68
N LEU A 5 4.45 -36.75 -13.05
CA LEU A 5 3.31 -36.73 -12.10
C LEU A 5 2.75 -38.12 -11.74
N LEU A 6 3.33 -39.21 -12.28
CA LEU A 6 2.93 -40.59 -11.95
C LEU A 6 3.85 -41.26 -10.90
N LEU A 7 4.88 -40.56 -10.43
CA LEU A 7 5.87 -41.12 -9.49
C LEU A 7 5.66 -40.71 -8.02
N SER A 8 4.63 -39.93 -7.69
CA SER A 8 4.25 -39.62 -6.30
C SER A 8 2.98 -40.35 -5.81
N LEU A 9 2.39 -41.23 -6.63
CA LEU A 9 1.20 -42.01 -6.26
C LEU A 9 1.39 -43.53 -6.30
N ALA A 10 2.62 -44.03 -6.45
CA ALA A 10 2.92 -45.46 -6.47
C ALA A 10 3.99 -45.87 -5.45
N LEU A 11 3.98 -45.25 -4.27
CA LEU A 11 4.79 -45.64 -3.12
C LEU A 11 3.90 -45.66 -1.87
N LEU A 12 2.90 -46.54 -1.86
CA LEU A 12 2.24 -47.07 -0.65
C LEU A 12 1.28 -48.22 -1.03
N ALA A 13 1.84 -49.28 -1.61
CA ALA A 13 1.35 -50.67 -1.65
C ALA A 13 2.34 -51.43 -2.57
N ALA A 14 2.96 -52.55 -2.22
CA ALA A 14 2.62 -53.59 -1.28
C ALA A 14 3.88 -54.39 -0.89
N CYS A 15 3.96 -54.79 0.38
CA CYS A 15 4.35 -56.14 0.76
C CYS A 15 3.33 -56.62 1.80
N SER A 16 2.74 -57.77 1.51
CA SER A 16 1.68 -58.50 2.21
C SER A 16 2.16 -59.02 3.58
N THR A 17 1.33 -59.39 4.57
CA THR A 17 0.21 -60.35 4.61
C THR A 17 -0.61 -60.14 5.93
N PRO A 18 -1.58 -61.00 6.37
CA PRO A 18 -2.99 -60.61 6.50
C PRO A 18 -3.53 -60.64 7.95
N HIS A 19 -4.59 -59.88 8.27
CA HIS A 19 -5.64 -60.38 9.17
C HIS A 19 -6.91 -59.51 9.16
N ASN A 20 -8.02 -60.23 9.08
CA ASN A 20 -9.42 -59.85 9.28
C ASN A 20 -9.67 -58.59 10.12
N SER A 21 -10.54 -57.71 9.62
CA SER A 21 -11.81 -57.40 10.28
C SER A 21 -12.74 -56.66 9.33
N THR A 22 -13.86 -57.31 9.04
CA THR A 22 -15.06 -56.76 8.42
C THR A 22 -15.65 -55.64 9.31
N LEU A 23 -15.68 -54.40 8.82
CA LEU A 23 -16.59 -53.38 9.37
C LEU A 23 -17.23 -52.54 8.26
N LYS A 24 -18.42 -53.02 7.89
CA LYS A 24 -19.58 -52.36 7.28
C LYS A 24 -19.40 -50.89 6.81
N LEU A 25 -19.41 -50.73 5.49
CA LEU A 25 -20.01 -49.57 4.81
C LEU A 25 -21.49 -49.48 5.20
N GLN A 26 -21.84 -48.61 6.15
CA GLN A 26 -23.23 -48.15 6.39
C GLN A 26 -23.24 -47.02 7.42
N THR A 27 -22.88 -45.78 7.02
CA THR A 27 -23.20 -44.59 7.85
C THR A 27 -23.18 -43.22 7.15
N THR A 28 -22.92 -43.12 5.85
CA THR A 28 -22.84 -41.79 5.19
C THR A 28 -24.15 -41.29 4.57
N GLN A 29 -25.17 -42.13 4.40
CA GLN A 29 -26.45 -41.70 3.79
C GLN A 29 -27.50 -41.20 4.79
N LEU A 30 -27.33 -41.44 6.10
CA LEU A 30 -28.31 -41.05 7.13
C LEU A 30 -28.07 -39.66 7.72
N LEU A 31 -26.86 -39.09 7.61
CA LEU A 31 -26.60 -37.71 8.08
C LEU A 31 -27.14 -36.65 7.11
N ASP A 32 -27.12 -36.91 5.80
CA ASP A 32 -27.55 -35.92 4.79
C ASP A 32 -29.07 -35.67 4.83
N THR A 33 -29.88 -36.69 5.14
CA THR A 33 -31.34 -36.55 5.19
C THR A 33 -31.84 -35.83 6.44
N GLN A 34 -31.15 -35.98 7.59
CA GLN A 34 -31.51 -35.24 8.80
C GLN A 34 -31.15 -33.75 8.72
N LEU A 35 -30.02 -33.39 8.10
CA LEU A 35 -29.64 -31.99 7.86
C LEU A 35 -30.59 -31.28 6.86
N LEU A 36 -31.02 -31.99 5.82
CA LEU A 36 -31.99 -31.46 4.83
C LEU A 36 -33.39 -31.24 5.42
N SER A 37 -33.80 -32.04 6.42
CA SER A 37 -35.12 -31.90 7.05
C SER A 37 -35.24 -30.72 8.03
N LYS A 38 -34.13 -30.29 8.64
CA LYS A 38 -34.11 -29.17 9.61
C LYS A 38 -34.08 -27.78 8.94
N ALA A 39 -33.86 -27.73 7.63
CA ALA A 39 -33.79 -26.48 6.86
C ALA A 39 -35.17 -25.87 6.49
N ARG A 40 -36.29 -26.43 6.98
CA ARG A 40 -37.63 -26.09 6.49
C ARG A 40 -38.59 -25.39 7.45
N THR A 41 -38.14 -24.89 8.61
CA THR A 41 -39.05 -24.24 9.58
C THR A 41 -38.48 -22.98 10.24
N THR A 42 -37.74 -22.17 9.51
CA THR A 42 -37.45 -20.79 9.93
C THR A 42 -38.13 -19.82 8.96
N PRO A 43 -39.00 -18.91 9.44
CA PRO A 43 -39.52 -17.82 8.62
C PRO A 43 -38.34 -17.06 7.98
N PRO A 44 -38.46 -16.56 6.74
CA PRO A 44 -37.39 -15.80 6.13
C PRO A 44 -37.16 -14.53 6.95
N GLN A 45 -36.06 -14.50 7.71
CA GLN A 45 -35.56 -13.26 8.30
C GLN A 45 -35.19 -12.31 7.16
N ALA A 46 -35.47 -11.02 7.33
CA ALA A 46 -35.12 -10.00 6.35
C ALA A 46 -33.62 -10.11 5.99
N PRO A 47 -33.20 -9.95 4.72
CA PRO A 47 -31.82 -10.15 4.27
C PRO A 47 -30.77 -9.39 5.11
N ALA A 48 -31.12 -8.18 5.56
CA ALA A 48 -30.28 -7.36 6.44
C ALA A 48 -30.04 -7.99 7.83
N GLN A 49 -31.04 -8.67 8.39
CA GLN A 49 -30.95 -9.33 9.71
C GLN A 49 -29.97 -10.52 9.65
N LYS A 50 -30.02 -11.32 8.58
CA LYS A 50 -29.15 -12.50 8.39
C LYS A 50 -27.68 -12.11 8.19
N CYS A 51 -27.41 -10.93 7.64
CA CYS A 51 -26.06 -10.44 7.43
C CYS A 51 -25.48 -9.71 8.64
N ALA A 52 -26.33 -9.15 9.52
CA ALA A 52 -25.92 -8.59 10.81
C ALA A 52 -25.41 -9.66 11.79
N ASP A 53 -26.07 -10.83 11.86
CA ASP A 53 -25.69 -11.92 12.77
C ASP A 53 -24.35 -12.61 12.41
N ALA A 54 -23.82 -12.36 11.21
CA ALA A 54 -22.59 -12.96 10.67
C ALA A 54 -21.37 -12.02 10.68
N PHE A 55 -21.53 -10.76 11.08
CA PHE A 55 -20.46 -9.76 11.03
C PHE A 55 -19.54 -9.83 12.26
N ASN A 56 -18.84 -10.95 12.44
CA ASN A 56 -17.77 -11.07 13.43
C ASN A 56 -16.43 -10.69 12.79
N THR A 57 -15.78 -9.63 13.28
CA THR A 57 -14.47 -9.18 12.81
C THR A 57 -13.27 -9.66 13.65
N GLU A 58 -13.52 -10.38 14.76
CA GLU A 58 -12.45 -10.85 15.64
C GLU A 58 -11.65 -12.00 14.99
N GLY A 59 -10.31 -11.92 15.09
CA GLY A 59 -9.42 -13.02 14.71
C GLY A 59 -9.21 -13.26 13.21
N ILE A 60 -9.71 -12.38 12.33
CA ILE A 60 -9.62 -12.62 10.88
C ILE A 60 -8.21 -12.37 10.34
N GLN A 61 -7.57 -13.43 9.84
CA GLN A 61 -6.26 -13.46 9.21
C GLN A 61 -6.26 -12.99 7.73
N ASP A 62 -5.11 -12.55 7.24
CA ASP A 62 -4.92 -11.92 5.92
C ASP A 62 -4.93 -12.88 4.74
N GLY A 63 -5.30 -12.35 3.56
CA GLY A 63 -5.24 -13.01 2.25
C GLY A 63 -6.54 -12.84 1.48
N TYR A 64 -6.44 -12.71 0.14
CA TYR A 64 -7.56 -12.41 -0.76
C TYR A 64 -8.82 -13.24 -0.47
N PHE A 65 -8.73 -14.55 -0.24
CA PHE A 65 -9.90 -15.41 0.02
C PHE A 65 -10.68 -15.05 1.29
N LYS A 66 -9.99 -14.79 2.41
CA LYS A 66 -10.65 -14.44 3.68
C LYS A 66 -11.09 -12.97 3.72
N VAL A 67 -10.33 -12.08 3.06
CA VAL A 67 -10.77 -10.70 2.79
C VAL A 67 -12.03 -10.72 1.92
N ARG A 68 -12.11 -11.69 1.00
CA ARG A 68 -13.24 -11.87 0.10
C ARG A 68 -14.53 -12.30 0.77
N GLU A 69 -14.48 -13.26 1.68
CA GLU A 69 -15.64 -13.61 2.51
C GLU A 69 -16.13 -12.40 3.32
N ARG A 70 -15.21 -11.60 3.87
CA ARG A 70 -15.56 -10.42 4.66
C ARG A 70 -16.26 -9.34 3.85
N TRP A 71 -15.75 -8.99 2.67
CA TRP A 71 -16.42 -7.97 1.88
C TRP A 71 -17.75 -8.47 1.32
N LYS A 72 -17.94 -9.78 1.08
CA LYS A 72 -19.28 -10.33 0.75
C LYS A 72 -20.29 -10.13 1.89
N LEU A 73 -19.85 -10.21 3.14
CA LEU A 73 -20.70 -9.87 4.30
C LEU A 73 -21.04 -8.37 4.31
N LEU A 74 -20.05 -7.51 4.13
CA LEU A 74 -20.27 -6.04 4.03
C LEU A 74 -21.17 -5.66 2.84
N ASP A 75 -20.97 -6.30 1.70
CA ASP A 75 -21.77 -6.14 0.49
C ASP A 75 -23.23 -6.52 0.72
N CYS A 76 -23.47 -7.56 1.53
CA CYS A 76 -24.81 -7.92 1.96
C CYS A 76 -25.46 -6.87 2.87
N LEU A 77 -24.69 -6.20 3.75
CA LEU A 77 -25.19 -5.10 4.57
C LEU A 77 -25.60 -3.88 3.71
N TYR A 78 -25.00 -3.73 2.53
CA TYR A 78 -25.27 -2.66 1.57
C TYR A 78 -25.91 -3.20 0.27
N SER A 79 -26.96 -4.01 0.42
CA SER A 79 -27.65 -4.64 -0.72
C SER A 79 -28.54 -3.68 -1.53
N ASP A 80 -28.71 -2.43 -1.10
CA ASP A 80 -29.39 -1.41 -1.87
C ASP A 80 -28.46 -0.79 -2.94
N ASN A 81 -29.04 -0.15 -3.95
CA ASN A 81 -28.30 0.41 -5.09
C ASN A 81 -27.65 1.77 -4.81
N LYS A 82 -27.41 2.13 -3.55
CA LYS A 82 -26.81 3.42 -3.19
C LYS A 82 -25.28 3.33 -3.31
N PRO A 83 -24.60 4.41 -3.76
CA PRO A 83 -23.15 4.52 -3.85
C PRO A 83 -22.41 4.09 -2.58
N ARG A 84 -21.28 3.41 -2.75
CA ARG A 84 -20.39 2.97 -1.67
C ARG A 84 -18.95 3.39 -1.98
N LYS A 85 -18.07 3.23 -1.00
CA LYS A 85 -16.65 3.58 -1.09
C LYS A 85 -15.82 2.31 -0.96
N LEU A 86 -15.22 1.88 -2.06
CA LEU A 86 -14.28 0.75 -2.07
C LEU A 86 -12.89 1.28 -1.71
N VAL A 87 -12.31 0.77 -0.62
CA VAL A 87 -11.03 1.27 -0.09
C VAL A 87 -9.99 0.16 -0.17
N VAL A 88 -9.06 0.25 -1.12
CA VAL A 88 -7.99 -0.71 -1.34
C VAL A 88 -6.75 -0.26 -0.59
N LEU A 89 -6.24 -1.08 0.33
CA LEU A 89 -5.10 -0.77 1.21
C LEU A 89 -3.99 -1.82 1.01
N LEU A 90 -2.86 -1.40 0.43
CA LEU A 90 -1.78 -2.27 -0.02
C LEU A 90 -0.50 -2.01 0.78
N ASP A 91 -0.16 -2.91 1.68
CA ASP A 91 0.99 -2.75 2.57
C ASP A 91 2.33 -3.14 1.88
N GLY A 92 3.44 -2.72 2.49
CA GLY A 92 4.79 -3.07 2.07
C GLY A 92 5.13 -4.56 2.29
N THR A 93 6.01 -5.11 1.45
CA THR A 93 6.52 -6.50 1.60
C THR A 93 7.18 -6.68 2.96
N GLU A 94 6.91 -7.82 3.59
CA GLU A 94 7.34 -8.23 4.95
C GLU A 94 6.65 -7.54 6.11
N ASN A 95 5.79 -6.55 5.87
CA ASN A 95 4.94 -6.00 6.92
C ASN A 95 3.84 -7.00 7.29
N THR A 96 3.56 -7.08 8.57
CA THR A 96 2.52 -7.86 9.19
C THR A 96 1.63 -6.91 10.00
N LYS A 97 0.46 -7.38 10.42
CA LYS A 97 -0.42 -6.61 11.31
C LYS A 97 0.27 -6.20 12.62
N GLU A 98 1.30 -6.95 13.01
CA GLU A 98 2.14 -6.68 14.17
C GLU A 98 3.04 -5.45 13.98
N ASP A 99 3.41 -5.10 12.75
CA ASP A 99 4.30 -3.95 12.46
C ASP A 99 3.55 -2.61 12.51
N ASN A 100 2.21 -2.63 12.55
CA ASN A 100 1.36 -1.47 12.78
C ASN A 100 1.63 -0.27 11.85
N THR A 101 1.75 -0.57 10.56
CA THR A 101 1.96 0.40 9.48
C THR A 101 0.80 1.40 9.38
N ASN A 102 1.04 2.53 8.73
CA ASN A 102 -0.01 3.50 8.46
C ASN A 102 -1.13 2.93 7.56
N ILE A 103 -0.82 1.99 6.67
CA ILE A 103 -1.81 1.27 5.87
C ILE A 103 -2.69 0.37 6.75
N TRP A 104 -2.09 -0.37 7.68
CA TRP A 104 -2.84 -1.16 8.65
C TRP A 104 -3.73 -0.29 9.55
N ARG A 105 -3.23 0.84 10.03
CA ARG A 105 -4.00 1.81 10.83
C ARG A 105 -5.19 2.36 10.04
N MET A 106 -4.98 2.77 8.77
CA MET A 106 -6.06 3.23 7.88
C MET A 106 -7.09 2.13 7.63
N TYR A 107 -6.67 0.88 7.46
CA TYR A 107 -7.59 -0.25 7.29
C TYR A 107 -8.52 -0.42 8.50
N ASN A 108 -7.97 -0.37 9.71
CA ASN A 108 -8.78 -0.47 10.93
C ASN A 108 -9.73 0.72 11.09
N LEU A 109 -9.29 1.94 10.77
CA LEU A 109 -10.16 3.13 10.77
C LEU A 109 -11.33 2.97 9.77
N ALA A 110 -11.09 2.45 8.56
CA ALA A 110 -12.15 2.20 7.58
C ALA A 110 -13.09 1.07 8.02
N LEU A 111 -12.57 0.02 8.67
CA LEU A 111 -13.39 -1.06 9.24
C LEU A 111 -14.29 -0.55 10.36
N GLU A 112 -13.81 0.35 11.20
CA GLU A 112 -14.63 1.02 12.23
C GLU A 112 -15.74 1.84 11.57
N GLN A 113 -15.43 2.64 10.54
CA GLN A 113 -16.47 3.37 9.81
C GLN A 113 -17.52 2.43 9.20
N ALA A 114 -17.10 1.30 8.64
CA ALA A 114 -18.01 0.29 8.12
C ALA A 114 -18.90 -0.31 9.24
N LYS A 115 -18.34 -0.59 10.42
CA LYS A 115 -19.08 -1.04 11.62
C LYS A 115 -20.11 -0.02 12.09
N ASP A 116 -19.77 1.26 12.01
CA ASP A 116 -20.64 2.37 12.41
C ASP A 116 -21.71 2.68 11.34
N GLY A 117 -21.82 1.86 10.29
CA GLY A 117 -22.86 1.95 9.25
C GLY A 117 -22.49 2.82 8.04
N ALA A 118 -21.25 3.33 7.96
CA ALA A 118 -20.79 4.01 6.76
C ALA A 118 -20.62 3.02 5.60
N ARG A 119 -20.99 3.42 4.39
CA ARG A 119 -20.91 2.61 3.16
C ARG A 119 -19.48 2.45 2.64
N VAL A 120 -18.62 1.90 3.48
CA VAL A 120 -17.19 1.69 3.22
C VAL A 120 -16.93 0.19 3.16
N ILE A 121 -16.23 -0.24 2.11
CA ILE A 121 -15.82 -1.63 1.91
C ILE A 121 -14.29 -1.66 1.82
N PRO A 122 -13.59 -1.88 2.95
CA PRO A 122 -12.14 -1.91 2.96
C PRO A 122 -11.59 -3.29 2.55
N TYR A 123 -10.63 -3.29 1.65
CA TYR A 123 -9.78 -4.41 1.24
C TYR A 123 -8.35 -4.15 1.72
N TYR A 124 -7.75 -5.13 2.40
CA TYR A 124 -6.35 -5.05 2.85
C TYR A 124 -5.54 -6.20 2.27
N ASP A 125 -4.36 -5.87 1.75
CA ASP A 125 -3.35 -6.83 1.32
C ASP A 125 -2.03 -6.55 2.05
N LYS A 126 -1.49 -7.57 2.71
CA LYS A 126 -0.33 -7.47 3.61
C LYS A 126 1.02 -7.32 2.93
N GLY A 127 1.05 -7.06 1.62
CA GLY A 127 2.29 -7.06 0.86
C GLY A 127 2.86 -8.47 0.63
N VAL A 128 3.89 -8.56 -0.21
CA VAL A 128 4.47 -9.84 -0.64
C VAL A 128 5.23 -10.54 0.49
N ARG A 129 5.13 -11.86 0.63
CA ARG A 129 6.05 -12.68 1.42
C ARG A 129 7.21 -13.16 0.54
N THR A 130 8.40 -12.65 0.78
CA THR A 130 9.66 -13.12 0.20
C THR A 130 10.00 -14.49 0.79
N ARG A 131 10.11 -15.55 -0.03
CA ARG A 131 10.85 -16.75 0.41
C ARG A 131 12.33 -16.37 0.43
N PHE A 132 12.86 -15.99 1.58
CA PHE A 132 14.30 -15.82 1.78
C PHE A 132 15.01 -17.17 1.66
N THR A 133 15.51 -17.47 0.46
CA THR A 133 16.55 -18.48 0.27
C THR A 133 17.65 -17.93 -0.64
N SER A 134 18.28 -16.81 -0.26
CA SER A 134 19.68 -16.44 -0.59
C SER A 134 19.92 -14.94 -0.34
N PRO A 135 21.08 -14.53 0.22
CA PRO A 135 21.43 -13.11 0.42
C PRO A 135 21.67 -12.33 -0.89
N PHE A 136 21.73 -12.98 -2.05
CA PHE A 136 22.04 -12.35 -3.35
C PHE A 136 21.15 -12.80 -4.53
N GLY A 137 19.95 -13.33 -4.27
CA GLY A 137 19.15 -13.98 -5.32
C GLY A 137 17.66 -13.73 -5.18
N ALA A 138 17.26 -12.50 -5.48
CA ALA A 138 15.90 -12.02 -5.35
C ALA A 138 14.85 -12.53 -6.36
N LEU A 139 13.99 -13.52 -6.08
CA LEU A 139 12.77 -13.73 -6.91
C LEU A 139 11.69 -12.64 -6.61
N PHE A 140 12.04 -11.36 -6.88
CA PHE A 140 11.39 -10.07 -6.57
C PHE A 140 9.97 -9.79 -7.09
N GLY A 141 9.61 -10.35 -8.25
CA GLY A 141 8.56 -9.76 -9.10
C GLY A 141 7.21 -10.45 -9.16
N THR A 142 7.21 -11.74 -8.84
CA THR A 142 6.00 -12.57 -8.90
C THR A 142 4.95 -12.13 -7.87
N GLY A 143 5.38 -11.62 -6.71
CA GLY A 143 4.49 -11.21 -5.64
C GLY A 143 3.78 -9.88 -5.88
N VAL A 144 4.46 -8.87 -6.43
CA VAL A 144 3.82 -7.55 -6.66
C VAL A 144 2.76 -7.66 -7.75
N SER A 145 3.09 -8.35 -8.84
CA SER A 145 2.15 -8.69 -9.91
C SER A 145 0.93 -9.43 -9.36
N LEU A 146 1.14 -10.38 -8.44
CA LEU A 146 0.06 -11.09 -7.76
C LEU A 146 -0.84 -10.15 -6.93
N ASN A 147 -0.25 -9.25 -6.14
CA ASN A 147 -1.01 -8.32 -5.30
C ASN A 147 -1.85 -7.35 -6.14
N ILE A 148 -1.30 -6.83 -7.25
CA ILE A 148 -2.04 -5.98 -8.20
C ILE A 148 -3.24 -6.76 -8.74
N ARG A 149 -3.03 -7.99 -9.21
CA ARG A 149 -4.10 -8.83 -9.77
C ARG A 149 -5.16 -9.19 -8.72
N GLN A 150 -4.79 -9.47 -7.48
CA GLN A 150 -5.74 -9.75 -6.40
C GLN A 150 -6.61 -8.53 -6.07
N ALA A 151 -5.99 -7.35 -5.94
CA ALA A 151 -6.72 -6.11 -5.69
C ALA A 151 -7.64 -5.74 -6.88
N TYR A 152 -7.19 -5.96 -8.11
CA TYR A 152 -8.00 -5.76 -9.31
C TYR A 152 -9.19 -6.74 -9.36
N ARG A 153 -8.98 -8.02 -9.05
CA ARG A 153 -10.07 -9.01 -8.92
C ARG A 153 -11.08 -8.62 -7.85
N PHE A 154 -10.62 -8.10 -6.71
CA PHE A 154 -11.51 -7.55 -5.69
C PHE A 154 -12.40 -6.46 -6.28
N LEU A 155 -11.83 -5.50 -7.02
CA LEU A 155 -12.61 -4.42 -7.63
C LEU A 155 -13.62 -4.94 -8.66
N ILE A 156 -13.25 -5.90 -9.51
CA ILE A 156 -14.16 -6.51 -10.50
C ILE A 156 -15.39 -7.10 -9.81
N GLU A 157 -15.18 -7.82 -8.71
CA GLU A 157 -16.26 -8.49 -8.01
C GLU A 157 -17.10 -7.56 -7.14
N ALA A 158 -16.48 -6.54 -6.53
CA ALA A 158 -17.13 -5.68 -5.55
C ALA A 158 -17.82 -4.47 -6.20
N TYR A 159 -17.27 -3.94 -7.30
CA TYR A 159 -17.72 -2.69 -7.89
C TYR A 159 -19.12 -2.78 -8.49
N ARG A 160 -19.93 -1.77 -8.18
CA ARG A 160 -21.22 -1.49 -8.80
C ARG A 160 -21.18 -0.07 -9.37
N PRO A 161 -21.94 0.22 -10.44
CA PRO A 161 -22.05 1.58 -10.97
C PRO A 161 -22.41 2.58 -9.87
N GLY A 162 -21.62 3.65 -9.77
CA GLY A 162 -21.77 4.69 -8.76
C GLY A 162 -20.93 4.51 -7.50
N ASP A 163 -20.19 3.40 -7.35
CA ASP A 163 -19.20 3.28 -6.28
C ASP A 163 -17.97 4.19 -6.54
N ASP A 164 -17.41 4.73 -5.46
CA ASP A 164 -16.14 5.45 -5.48
C ASP A 164 -14.99 4.51 -5.10
N ILE A 165 -13.85 4.61 -5.80
CA ILE A 165 -12.65 3.79 -5.54
C ILE A 165 -11.55 4.66 -4.93
N TYR A 166 -10.97 4.18 -3.84
CA TYR A 166 -9.84 4.80 -3.13
C TYR A 166 -8.72 3.76 -2.98
N ILE A 167 -7.48 4.14 -3.30
CA ILE A 167 -6.33 3.23 -3.25
C ILE A 167 -5.23 3.82 -2.38
N PHE A 168 -4.73 3.05 -1.43
CA PHE A 168 -3.66 3.44 -0.53
C PHE A 168 -2.54 2.42 -0.54
N GLY A 169 -1.29 2.87 -0.39
CA GLY A 169 -0.19 1.94 -0.20
C GLY A 169 1.06 2.51 0.44
N PHE A 170 1.91 1.63 0.96
CA PHE A 170 3.20 1.99 1.56
C PHE A 170 4.33 1.20 0.88
N SER A 171 5.47 1.84 0.62
CA SER A 171 6.68 1.17 0.12
C SER A 171 6.43 0.50 -1.25
N ARG A 172 6.71 -0.80 -1.38
CA ARG A 172 6.32 -1.61 -2.55
C ARG A 172 4.80 -1.74 -2.71
N GLY A 173 4.06 -1.66 -1.61
CA GLY A 173 2.59 -1.54 -1.62
C GLY A 173 2.12 -0.24 -2.27
N ALA A 174 2.88 0.86 -2.13
CA ALA A 174 2.62 2.10 -2.86
C ALA A 174 2.88 1.95 -4.37
N PHE A 175 3.93 1.23 -4.76
CA PHE A 175 4.16 0.90 -6.17
C PHE A 175 3.03 0.01 -6.73
N THR A 176 2.57 -0.96 -5.93
CA THR A 176 1.42 -1.83 -6.23
C THR A 176 0.15 -0.99 -6.42
N ALA A 177 -0.11 -0.03 -5.53
CA ALA A 177 -1.25 0.89 -5.62
C ALA A 177 -1.24 1.73 -6.90
N ARG A 178 -0.07 2.26 -7.27
CA ARG A 178 0.09 3.09 -8.47
C ARG A 178 -0.05 2.27 -9.75
N SER A 179 0.55 1.08 -9.78
CA SER A 179 0.40 0.14 -10.89
C SER A 179 -1.05 -0.36 -11.03
N LEU A 180 -1.77 -0.58 -9.93
CA LEU A 180 -3.19 -0.92 -9.95
C LEU A 180 -4.03 0.23 -10.53
N ASN A 181 -3.75 1.48 -10.13
CA ASN A 181 -4.44 2.65 -10.67
C ASN A 181 -4.24 2.78 -12.19
N GLY A 182 -3.00 2.63 -12.66
CA GLY A 182 -2.71 2.60 -14.10
C GLY A 182 -3.35 1.42 -14.82
N PHE A 183 -3.40 0.25 -14.18
CA PHE A 183 -4.07 -0.91 -14.77
C PHE A 183 -5.59 -0.68 -14.94
N ILE A 184 -6.24 -0.07 -13.94
CA ILE A 184 -7.66 0.33 -14.03
C ILE A 184 -7.86 1.36 -15.15
N GLU A 185 -6.97 2.34 -15.29
CA GLU A 185 -7.11 3.37 -16.34
C GLU A 185 -6.88 2.82 -17.76
N VAL A 186 -5.94 1.88 -17.93
CA VAL A 186 -5.59 1.35 -19.25
C VAL A 186 -6.50 0.20 -19.66
N ALA A 187 -6.79 -0.73 -18.74
CA ALA A 187 -7.61 -1.91 -19.02
C ALA A 187 -9.10 -1.69 -18.72
N GLY A 188 -9.45 -0.64 -17.98
CA GLY A 188 -10.79 -0.42 -17.45
C GLY A 188 -11.14 -1.44 -16.37
N LEU A 189 -12.42 -1.53 -16.00
CA LEU A 189 -12.93 -2.56 -15.08
C LEU A 189 -13.98 -3.43 -15.78
N PRO A 190 -13.76 -4.76 -15.89
CA PRO A 190 -14.74 -5.70 -16.42
C PRO A 190 -16.08 -5.66 -15.66
N SER A 191 -17.18 -5.68 -16.42
CA SER A 191 -18.56 -5.61 -15.94
C SER A 191 -19.29 -6.95 -16.00
N ASN A 192 -18.83 -7.87 -16.84
CA ASN A 192 -19.44 -9.19 -17.05
C ASN A 192 -18.57 -10.36 -16.58
N LEU A 193 -17.36 -10.10 -16.08
CA LEU A 193 -16.48 -11.14 -15.56
C LEU A 193 -16.92 -11.52 -14.13
N LYS A 194 -17.17 -12.81 -13.90
CA LYS A 194 -17.58 -13.35 -12.59
C LYS A 194 -16.63 -14.45 -12.14
N ALA A 195 -16.31 -14.46 -10.86
CA ALA A 195 -15.54 -15.52 -10.24
C ALA A 195 -16.30 -16.86 -10.26
N ASP A 196 -15.61 -17.95 -10.57
CA ASP A 196 -16.16 -19.30 -10.55
C ASP A 196 -15.83 -20.07 -9.24
N ALA A 197 -16.16 -21.37 -9.19
CA ALA A 197 -15.87 -22.20 -8.03
C ALA A 197 -14.36 -22.46 -7.82
N ARG A 198 -13.55 -22.43 -8.89
CA ARG A 198 -12.09 -22.60 -8.83
C ARG A 198 -11.42 -21.33 -8.30
N ASP A 199 -11.96 -20.16 -8.66
CA ASP A 199 -11.58 -18.85 -8.09
C ASP A 199 -11.83 -18.75 -6.57
N ASN A 200 -12.60 -19.66 -5.97
CA ASN A 200 -12.87 -19.71 -4.53
C ASN A 200 -11.96 -20.67 -3.75
N SER A 201 -11.17 -21.51 -4.44
CA SER A 201 -10.37 -22.55 -3.78
C SER A 201 -8.98 -22.03 -3.39
N SER A 202 -8.57 -22.24 -2.13
CA SER A 202 -7.18 -21.97 -1.71
C SER A 202 -6.17 -22.95 -2.33
N LEU A 203 -6.63 -24.14 -2.75
CA LEU A 203 -5.81 -25.18 -3.39
C LEU A 203 -5.66 -24.98 -4.90
N TRP A 204 -6.68 -24.40 -5.55
CA TRP A 204 -6.75 -24.18 -7.00
C TRP A 204 -6.89 -22.70 -7.39
N GLY A 205 -6.55 -21.79 -6.48
CA GLY A 205 -6.78 -20.34 -6.56
C GLY A 205 -6.12 -19.59 -7.72
N TRP A 206 -5.45 -20.36 -8.58
CA TRP A 206 -4.62 -19.98 -9.72
C TRP A 206 -5.10 -20.61 -11.03
N THR A 207 -6.24 -21.31 -11.03
CA THR A 207 -6.77 -22.03 -12.20
C THR A 207 -8.24 -21.69 -12.47
N GLY A 208 -8.68 -20.52 -12.02
CA GLY A 208 -10.05 -20.03 -12.20
C GLY A 208 -10.12 -19.09 -13.41
N HIS A 209 -11.27 -19.05 -14.09
CA HIS A 209 -11.40 -18.26 -15.31
C HIS A 209 -11.10 -16.77 -15.10
N MET A 210 -11.54 -16.19 -13.98
CA MET A 210 -11.25 -14.78 -13.66
C MET A 210 -9.76 -14.57 -13.34
N HIS A 211 -9.10 -15.55 -12.72
CA HIS A 211 -7.66 -15.50 -12.48
C HIS A 211 -6.89 -15.38 -13.79
N ASP A 212 -7.17 -16.28 -14.73
CA ASP A 212 -6.45 -16.40 -16.00
C ASP A 212 -6.66 -15.15 -16.85
N VAL A 213 -7.91 -14.67 -16.96
CA VAL A 213 -8.25 -13.44 -17.70
C VAL A 213 -7.53 -12.22 -17.12
N VAL A 214 -7.52 -12.06 -15.80
CA VAL A 214 -6.84 -10.94 -15.14
C VAL A 214 -5.32 -11.06 -15.27
N GLU A 215 -4.77 -12.27 -15.24
CA GLU A 215 -3.35 -12.52 -15.48
C GLU A 215 -2.94 -12.10 -16.89
N ASP A 216 -3.66 -12.55 -17.92
CA ASP A 216 -3.39 -12.17 -19.31
C ASP A 216 -3.50 -10.66 -19.55
N MET A 217 -4.57 -10.02 -19.04
CA MET A 217 -4.75 -8.57 -19.16
C MET A 217 -3.60 -7.81 -18.47
N TYR A 218 -3.20 -8.25 -17.28
CA TYR A 218 -2.09 -7.65 -16.56
C TYR A 218 -0.75 -7.90 -17.26
N ASP A 219 -0.57 -9.06 -17.89
CA ASP A 219 0.63 -9.42 -18.64
C ASP A 219 0.79 -8.56 -19.91
N ILE A 220 -0.32 -8.15 -20.54
CA ILE A 220 -0.31 -7.12 -21.57
C ILE A 220 0.05 -5.76 -20.95
N TYR A 221 -0.63 -5.35 -19.89
CA TYR A 221 -0.43 -4.04 -19.23
C TYR A 221 1.02 -3.83 -18.75
N LYS A 222 1.64 -4.84 -18.15
CA LYS A 222 3.01 -4.78 -17.60
C LYS A 222 4.09 -4.79 -18.69
N SER A 223 3.71 -4.80 -19.98
CA SER A 223 4.68 -4.70 -21.06
C SER A 223 5.52 -3.44 -20.89
N ARG A 224 6.82 -3.55 -21.14
CA ARG A 224 7.79 -2.48 -20.90
C ARG A 224 7.59 -1.36 -21.92
N ASN A 225 7.51 -0.12 -21.45
CA ASN A 225 7.70 1.04 -22.32
C ASN A 225 9.19 1.16 -22.68
N ASP A 226 9.51 0.91 -23.96
CA ASP A 226 10.87 0.98 -24.51
C ASP A 226 11.20 2.37 -25.10
N GLY A 227 10.33 3.37 -24.88
CA GLY A 227 10.48 4.73 -25.39
C GLY A 227 9.99 4.91 -26.82
N VAL A 228 9.36 3.88 -27.42
CA VAL A 228 8.75 4.00 -28.75
C VAL A 228 7.51 4.92 -28.68
N PRO A 229 7.42 5.97 -29.50
CA PRO A 229 6.25 6.84 -29.55
C PRO A 229 4.96 6.04 -29.83
N GLY A 230 3.88 6.37 -29.13
CA GLY A 230 2.60 5.67 -29.27
C GLY A 230 2.52 4.33 -28.53
N PHE A 231 3.43 4.09 -27.57
CA PHE A 231 3.37 2.94 -26.66
C PHE A 231 2.00 2.81 -25.99
N ASP A 232 1.47 3.89 -25.40
CA ASP A 232 0.17 3.88 -24.70
C ASP A 232 -1.00 3.50 -25.63
N ASP A 233 -1.03 4.04 -26.85
CA ASP A 233 -2.05 3.69 -27.85
C ASP A 233 -1.96 2.22 -28.25
N THR A 234 -0.73 1.72 -28.42
CA THR A 234 -0.47 0.31 -28.75
C THR A 234 -0.89 -0.60 -27.60
N LEU A 235 -0.61 -0.21 -26.37
CA LEU A 235 -0.99 -0.93 -25.16
C LEU A 235 -2.51 -1.05 -25.05
N ARG A 236 -3.23 0.07 -25.20
CA ARG A 236 -4.70 0.12 -25.17
C ARG A 236 -5.32 -0.71 -26.29
N LYS A 237 -4.80 -0.64 -27.52
CA LYS A 237 -5.26 -1.47 -28.65
C LYS A 237 -5.08 -2.96 -28.37
N ARG A 238 -3.94 -3.38 -27.82
CA ARG A 238 -3.69 -4.79 -27.48
C ARG A 238 -4.65 -5.30 -26.42
N LEU A 239 -4.89 -4.51 -25.38
CA LEU A 239 -5.87 -4.84 -24.34
C LEU A 239 -7.28 -4.94 -24.91
N LYS A 240 -7.70 -3.97 -25.73
CA LYS A 240 -9.01 -3.98 -26.37
C LYS A 240 -9.22 -5.21 -27.27
N SER A 241 -8.22 -5.56 -28.10
CA SER A 241 -8.27 -6.78 -28.90
C SER A 241 -8.40 -8.05 -28.07
N TYR A 242 -7.69 -8.13 -26.93
CA TYR A 242 -7.83 -9.25 -26.00
C TYR A 242 -9.23 -9.30 -25.37
N GLN A 243 -9.78 -8.15 -24.97
CA GLN A 243 -11.12 -8.05 -24.40
C GLN A 243 -12.20 -8.49 -25.39
N ASP A 244 -12.14 -7.99 -26.63
CA ASP A 244 -13.10 -8.33 -27.68
C ASP A 244 -13.03 -9.83 -28.04
N ALA A 245 -11.82 -10.41 -28.07
CA ALA A 245 -11.62 -11.84 -28.35
C ALA A 245 -12.16 -12.76 -27.24
N ASN A 246 -12.30 -12.26 -26.01
CA ASN A 246 -12.76 -13.01 -24.83
C ASN A 246 -14.15 -12.57 -24.34
N ASP A 247 -14.91 -11.78 -25.13
CA ASP A 247 -16.21 -11.19 -24.77
C ASP A 247 -16.19 -10.46 -23.41
N ILE A 248 -15.12 -9.70 -23.14
CA ILE A 248 -14.98 -8.92 -21.90
C ILE A 248 -15.54 -7.52 -22.13
N ARG A 249 -16.58 -7.15 -21.38
CA ARG A 249 -17.19 -5.82 -21.43
C ARG A 249 -16.68 -4.97 -20.30
N VAL A 250 -16.22 -3.77 -20.61
CA VAL A 250 -15.65 -2.83 -19.64
C VAL A 250 -16.64 -1.70 -19.35
N TYR A 251 -16.72 -1.29 -18.09
CA TYR A 251 -17.52 -0.13 -17.69
C TYR A 251 -17.04 1.15 -18.40
N GLY A 252 -17.97 1.89 -19.02
CA GLY A 252 -17.69 3.14 -19.73
C GLY A 252 -17.11 2.97 -21.15
N ASP A 253 -16.99 1.74 -21.66
CA ASP A 253 -16.48 1.44 -23.00
C ASP A 253 -17.60 1.36 -24.08
N ASP A 254 -18.83 1.74 -23.73
CA ASP A 254 -19.95 1.83 -24.68
C ASP A 254 -19.73 3.03 -25.63
N PRO A 255 -19.52 2.79 -26.94
CA PRO A 255 -19.29 3.87 -27.90
C PRO A 255 -20.47 4.85 -28.01
N ALA A 256 -21.69 4.42 -27.67
CA ALA A 256 -22.90 5.25 -27.71
C ALA A 256 -23.06 6.13 -26.46
N LYS A 257 -22.30 5.86 -25.39
CA LYS A 257 -22.34 6.59 -24.11
C LYS A 257 -20.92 6.93 -23.65
N LYS A 258 -20.14 7.48 -24.58
CA LYS A 258 -18.72 7.77 -24.38
C LYS A 258 -18.53 8.57 -23.09
N ASP A 259 -17.69 8.05 -22.21
CA ASP A 259 -17.33 8.59 -20.88
C ASP A 259 -18.42 8.52 -19.79
N GLU A 260 -19.66 8.13 -20.10
CA GLU A 260 -20.63 7.82 -19.05
C GLU A 260 -20.27 6.49 -18.37
N ASN A 261 -20.10 6.51 -17.05
CA ASN A 261 -19.75 5.35 -16.23
C ASN A 261 -18.32 4.81 -16.42
N LYS A 262 -17.39 5.60 -16.98
CA LYS A 262 -15.95 5.26 -16.90
C LYS A 262 -15.55 5.18 -15.43
N VAL A 263 -14.91 4.09 -15.05
CA VAL A 263 -14.42 3.88 -13.68
C VAL A 263 -13.15 4.69 -13.48
N VAL A 264 -13.19 5.63 -12.54
CA VAL A 264 -12.05 6.49 -12.20
C VAL A 264 -11.79 6.37 -10.70
N VAL A 265 -10.51 6.28 -10.34
CA VAL A 265 -10.09 6.27 -8.94
C VAL A 265 -10.19 7.69 -8.37
N LYS A 266 -10.92 7.86 -7.27
CA LYS A 266 -11.12 9.17 -6.61
C LYS A 266 -9.86 9.67 -5.93
N VAL A 267 -9.17 8.80 -5.21
CA VAL A 267 -7.92 9.15 -4.54
C VAL A 267 -6.94 8.00 -4.59
N ILE A 268 -5.67 8.35 -4.85
CA ILE A 268 -4.52 7.52 -4.51
C ILE A 268 -3.69 8.19 -3.41
N GLY A 269 -3.45 7.50 -2.31
CA GLY A 269 -2.63 7.99 -1.20
C GLY A 269 -1.49 7.04 -0.88
N VAL A 270 -0.25 7.48 -1.03
CA VAL A 270 0.92 6.62 -0.87
C VAL A 270 1.92 7.15 0.16
N PHE A 271 2.55 6.23 0.87
CA PHE A 271 3.67 6.48 1.76
C PHE A 271 4.94 5.92 1.10
N ASP A 272 5.91 6.79 0.90
CA ASP A 272 7.28 6.53 0.48
C ASP A 272 7.44 5.45 -0.60
N THR A 273 6.99 5.75 -1.83
CA THR A 273 7.00 4.77 -2.92
C THR A 273 8.43 4.36 -3.28
N VAL A 274 8.70 3.05 -3.27
CA VAL A 274 9.99 2.47 -3.70
C VAL A 274 9.79 1.40 -4.79
N PRO A 275 10.80 1.15 -5.64
CA PRO A 275 10.74 0.11 -6.66
C PRO A 275 10.45 -1.29 -6.11
N ALA A 276 9.81 -2.11 -6.95
CA ALA A 276 9.73 -3.55 -6.76
C ALA A 276 10.75 -4.23 -7.71
N VAL A 277 12.02 -4.31 -7.30
CA VAL A 277 13.07 -4.91 -8.13
C VAL A 277 13.24 -6.39 -7.81
N GLY A 278 13.20 -7.24 -8.83
CA GLY A 278 13.64 -8.64 -8.75
C GLY A 278 15.03 -8.92 -9.31
N THR A 279 15.43 -10.19 -9.27
CA THR A 279 16.76 -10.72 -9.63
C THR A 279 17.22 -10.30 -11.00
N ASN A 280 16.28 -10.01 -11.89
CA ASN A 280 16.54 -9.40 -13.17
C ASN A 280 15.93 -8.02 -13.10
N LEU A 281 16.76 -6.98 -13.31
CA LEU A 281 16.43 -5.55 -13.44
C LEU A 281 15.40 -5.22 -14.54
N LYS A 282 14.59 -6.19 -14.98
CA LYS A 282 13.51 -6.08 -15.97
C LYS A 282 12.21 -5.51 -15.41
N GLU A 283 12.11 -5.34 -14.09
CA GLU A 283 10.94 -4.76 -13.40
C GLU A 283 11.21 -3.35 -12.87
N GLU A 284 12.15 -2.61 -13.48
CA GLU A 284 12.16 -1.18 -13.24
C GLU A 284 10.78 -0.60 -13.61
N PRO A 285 10.21 0.26 -12.74
CA PRO A 285 9.02 1.02 -13.08
C PRO A 285 9.24 1.76 -14.40
N ASP A 286 8.34 1.60 -15.35
CA ASP A 286 8.19 2.50 -16.49
C ASP A 286 7.13 3.56 -16.17
N GLU A 287 7.10 4.58 -17.02
CA GLU A 287 6.33 5.81 -16.80
C GLU A 287 4.84 5.54 -16.57
N HIS A 288 4.20 4.68 -17.37
CA HIS A 288 2.75 4.41 -17.30
C HIS A 288 2.30 3.67 -16.03
N ARG A 289 3.21 3.06 -15.27
CA ARG A 289 2.92 2.50 -13.94
C ARG A 289 3.10 3.50 -12.81
N LEU A 290 3.66 4.66 -13.10
CA LEU A 290 3.98 5.73 -12.15
C LEU A 290 3.16 7.02 -12.35
N GLU A 291 2.45 7.17 -13.46
CA GLU A 291 1.57 8.32 -13.71
C GLU A 291 0.43 8.46 -12.69
N LEU A 292 -0.08 9.69 -12.56
CA LEU A 292 -1.29 9.96 -11.80
C LEU A 292 -2.52 9.86 -12.70
N TYR A 293 -3.32 8.80 -12.52
CA TYR A 293 -4.62 8.65 -13.17
C TYR A 293 -5.82 8.90 -12.25
N ALA A 294 -5.61 8.92 -10.93
CA ALA A 294 -6.67 9.23 -9.98
C ALA A 294 -7.00 10.73 -10.00
N GLU A 295 -8.21 11.11 -9.56
CA GLU A 295 -8.59 12.53 -9.47
C GLU A 295 -7.69 13.31 -8.50
N ARG A 296 -7.27 12.67 -7.40
CA ARG A 296 -6.35 13.24 -6.41
C ARG A 296 -5.25 12.24 -6.04
N GLY A 297 -4.01 12.70 -5.98
CA GLY A 297 -2.83 11.96 -5.57
C GLY A 297 -2.15 12.61 -4.37
N TYR A 298 -1.87 11.83 -3.34
CA TYR A 298 -1.15 12.26 -2.13
C TYR A 298 0.06 11.35 -1.91
N HIS A 299 1.25 11.91 -1.75
CA HIS A 299 2.49 11.16 -1.53
C HIS A 299 3.25 11.73 -0.33
N ALA A 300 3.31 10.98 0.77
CA ALA A 300 4.19 11.30 1.89
C ALA A 300 5.57 10.69 1.65
N MET A 301 6.62 11.50 1.59
CA MET A 301 7.97 11.09 1.20
C MET A 301 8.95 11.25 2.36
N SER A 302 9.83 10.26 2.57
CA SER A 302 10.83 10.28 3.64
C SER A 302 12.07 11.07 3.26
N LEU A 303 12.40 12.08 4.08
CA LEU A 303 13.54 12.98 3.87
C LEU A 303 14.86 12.34 4.26
N ASP A 304 14.89 11.52 5.31
CA ASP A 304 16.12 11.04 5.93
C ASP A 304 16.59 9.68 5.41
N GLU A 305 15.79 9.00 4.59
CA GLU A 305 16.14 7.72 3.96
C GLU A 305 17.33 7.86 3.00
N GLN A 306 18.27 6.92 3.09
CA GLN A 306 19.53 6.98 2.35
C GLN A 306 19.94 5.67 1.67
N ARG A 307 19.24 4.55 1.89
CA ARG A 307 19.57 3.27 1.24
C ARG A 307 19.30 3.37 -0.26
N ALA A 308 20.28 3.05 -1.09
CA ALA A 308 20.14 3.07 -2.55
C ALA A 308 19.02 2.14 -3.05
N SER A 309 18.85 0.98 -2.40
CA SER A 309 17.76 0.04 -2.69
C SER A 309 16.35 0.57 -2.36
N PHE A 310 16.26 1.71 -1.66
CA PHE A 310 15.02 2.42 -1.34
C PHE A 310 14.97 3.77 -2.08
N ARG A 311 15.43 3.82 -3.34
CA ARG A 311 15.27 4.98 -4.21
C ARG A 311 13.80 5.40 -4.27
N LEU A 312 13.53 6.68 -4.06
CA LEU A 312 12.17 7.24 -4.10
C LEU A 312 11.64 7.30 -5.55
N LEU A 313 10.40 6.88 -5.74
CA LEU A 313 9.67 7.02 -7.00
C LEU A 313 8.59 8.10 -6.87
N ARG A 314 8.77 9.24 -7.52
CA ARG A 314 7.75 10.31 -7.55
C ARG A 314 6.64 10.00 -8.54
N PHE A 315 5.48 10.63 -8.37
CA PHE A 315 4.43 10.60 -9.39
C PHE A 315 4.92 11.21 -10.71
N GLY A 316 4.44 10.64 -11.82
CA GLY A 316 4.47 11.34 -13.10
C GLY A 316 3.57 12.57 -13.08
N LEU A 317 3.58 13.34 -14.17
CA LEU A 317 2.81 14.57 -14.23
C LEU A 317 1.29 14.28 -14.21
N PRO A 318 0.48 15.15 -13.57
CA PRO A 318 -0.96 15.07 -13.71
C PRO A 318 -1.36 15.08 -15.19
N GLN A 319 -2.19 14.12 -15.59
CA GLN A 319 -2.62 13.92 -16.98
C GLN A 319 -3.63 14.99 -17.43
N THR A 320 -4.30 15.63 -16.46
CA THR A 320 -5.27 16.70 -16.68
C THR A 320 -5.09 17.81 -15.66
N LYS A 321 -5.55 19.03 -16.00
CA LYS A 321 -5.48 20.21 -15.10
C LYS A 321 -6.40 20.10 -13.88
N SER A 322 -7.41 19.24 -13.92
CA SER A 322 -8.35 19.00 -12.83
C SER A 322 -7.80 18.09 -11.75
N GLN A 323 -6.76 17.31 -12.06
CA GLN A 323 -6.15 16.42 -11.08
C GLN A 323 -5.32 17.20 -10.07
N VAL A 324 -5.39 16.77 -8.81
CA VAL A 324 -4.62 17.35 -7.72
C VAL A 324 -3.50 16.38 -7.36
N LEU A 325 -2.25 16.85 -7.31
CA LEU A 325 -1.10 16.07 -6.85
C LEU A 325 -0.38 16.81 -5.72
N GLU A 326 -0.26 16.14 -4.58
CA GLU A 326 0.39 16.63 -3.37
C GLU A 326 1.49 15.67 -2.95
N GLU A 327 2.74 15.97 -3.31
CA GLU A 327 3.91 15.23 -2.83
C GLU A 327 4.62 16.05 -1.75
N VAL A 328 4.70 15.52 -0.53
CA VAL A 328 5.17 16.26 0.65
C VAL A 328 6.28 15.50 1.37
N TRP A 329 7.38 16.18 1.67
CA TRP A 329 8.51 15.65 2.42
C TRP A 329 8.28 15.72 3.94
N PHE A 330 8.57 14.62 4.63
CA PHE A 330 8.51 14.48 6.09
C PHE A 330 9.86 14.04 6.65
N ALA A 331 10.14 14.45 7.90
CA ALA A 331 11.30 13.99 8.66
C ALA A 331 11.17 12.49 8.95
N GLY A 332 12.28 11.76 8.92
CA GLY A 332 12.26 10.32 9.11
C GLY A 332 12.80 9.52 7.93
N VAL A 333 13.24 8.29 8.21
CA VAL A 333 13.53 7.28 7.18
C VAL A 333 12.25 6.59 6.70
N HIS A 334 12.37 5.56 5.87
CA HIS A 334 11.24 4.91 5.21
C HIS A 334 10.06 4.55 6.13
N ALA A 335 10.32 3.81 7.22
CA ALA A 335 9.28 3.41 8.17
C ALA A 335 8.88 4.51 9.18
N ASP A 336 9.66 5.58 9.32
CA ASP A 336 9.22 6.79 10.05
C ASP A 336 8.15 7.58 9.27
N VAL A 337 7.96 7.29 7.98
CA VAL A 337 6.88 7.87 7.17
C VAL A 337 5.73 6.89 6.95
N GLY A 338 6.03 5.63 6.64
CA GLY A 338 5.00 4.62 6.39
C GLY A 338 4.50 3.86 7.62
N GLY A 339 5.18 3.98 8.75
CA GLY A 339 5.00 3.12 9.91
C GLY A 339 5.69 1.77 9.75
N GLY A 340 5.70 0.98 10.82
CA GLY A 340 6.45 -0.28 10.91
C GLY A 340 7.28 -0.40 12.19
N TYR A 341 7.63 0.73 12.82
CA TYR A 341 8.32 0.74 14.10
C TYR A 341 7.34 0.66 15.26
N LEU A 342 7.43 -0.45 16.02
CA LEU A 342 6.87 -0.52 17.37
C LEU A 342 7.88 0.10 18.34
N ASN A 343 7.70 1.37 18.65
CA ASN A 343 8.62 2.06 19.55
C ASN A 343 8.51 1.48 20.97
N ALA A 344 9.65 1.45 21.67
CA ALA A 344 9.70 1.11 23.10
C ALA A 344 8.81 2.09 23.92
N PRO A 345 8.51 1.79 25.20
CA PRO A 345 7.76 2.69 26.08
C PRO A 345 8.30 4.13 25.98
N ASP A 346 7.40 5.00 25.57
CA ASP A 346 7.72 6.16 24.76
C ASP A 346 8.19 7.37 25.59
N SER A 347 9.50 7.63 25.56
CA SER A 347 10.14 8.78 26.20
C SER A 347 9.79 10.12 25.55
N ALA A 348 9.29 10.12 24.30
CA ALA A 348 8.84 11.28 23.57
C ALA A 348 7.34 11.60 23.76
N LYS A 349 6.59 10.74 24.47
CA LYS A 349 5.15 10.89 24.77
C LYS A 349 4.25 11.09 23.54
N CYS A 350 4.64 10.54 22.39
CA CYS A 350 3.80 10.26 21.23
C CYS A 350 2.51 9.46 21.54
N GLY A 351 2.50 8.67 22.61
CA GLY A 351 1.37 7.86 23.05
C GLY A 351 1.30 6.49 22.36
N GLU A 352 0.25 5.72 22.67
CA GLU A 352 0.08 4.35 22.16
C GLU A 352 -0.86 4.28 20.98
N SER A 353 -0.62 3.32 20.09
CA SER A 353 -1.53 3.04 19.00
C SER A 353 -2.75 2.27 19.51
N PRO A 354 -3.99 2.60 19.09
CA PRO A 354 -5.17 1.81 19.44
C PRO A 354 -5.19 0.43 18.77
N TYR A 355 -4.29 0.16 17.81
CA TYR A 355 -4.29 -1.03 16.97
C TYR A 355 -3.13 -2.00 17.23
N ALA A 356 -2.13 -1.62 18.01
CA ALA A 356 -1.00 -2.48 18.36
C ALA A 356 -0.38 -2.11 19.71
N LYS A 357 0.27 -3.08 20.36
CA LYS A 357 1.01 -2.86 21.60
C LYS A 357 2.37 -2.23 21.29
N GLY A 358 2.60 -1.01 21.76
CA GLY A 358 3.86 -0.28 21.56
C GLY A 358 3.63 1.23 21.50
N GLY A 359 4.71 1.99 21.64
CA GLY A 359 4.70 3.44 21.45
C GLY A 359 4.61 3.81 19.97
N GLN A 360 4.07 5.00 19.70
CA GLN A 360 4.06 5.61 18.36
C GLN A 360 5.29 6.50 18.14
N GLY A 361 5.50 6.95 16.91
CA GLY A 361 6.64 7.80 16.56
C GLY A 361 6.33 8.81 15.46
N LEU A 362 7.35 9.12 14.66
CA LEU A 362 7.27 10.09 13.57
C LEU A 362 6.20 9.74 12.53
N GLU A 363 5.87 8.46 12.35
CA GLU A 363 4.92 7.97 11.34
C GLU A 363 3.50 8.49 11.54
N THR A 364 3.19 8.95 12.74
CA THR A 364 1.91 9.57 13.09
C THR A 364 1.64 10.87 12.33
N ILE A 365 2.69 11.63 12.00
CA ILE A 365 2.59 12.93 11.34
C ILE A 365 2.11 12.78 9.88
N PRO A 366 2.78 11.99 9.02
CA PRO A 366 2.30 11.77 7.66
C PRO A 366 0.96 11.03 7.61
N LEU A 367 0.68 10.12 8.57
CA LEU A 367 -0.66 9.52 8.67
C LEU A 367 -1.73 10.58 8.92
N ARG A 368 -1.51 11.47 9.90
CA ARG A 368 -2.47 12.54 10.19
C ARG A 368 -2.64 13.49 9.01
N TRP A 369 -1.55 13.82 8.31
CA TRP A 369 -1.62 14.60 7.07
C TRP A 369 -2.47 13.89 6.00
N MET A 370 -2.28 12.60 5.79
CA MET A 370 -3.09 11.81 4.84
C MET A 370 -4.58 11.81 5.24
N LEU A 371 -4.89 11.57 6.52
CA LEU A 371 -6.27 11.56 7.02
C LEU A 371 -6.95 12.94 6.89
N ASN A 372 -6.22 14.02 7.15
CA ASN A 372 -6.73 15.39 6.98
C ASN A 372 -7.13 15.68 5.53
N ASN A 373 -6.31 15.26 4.55
CA ASN A 373 -6.61 15.42 3.12
C ASN A 373 -7.84 14.61 2.66
N LEU A 374 -8.23 13.59 3.44
CA LEU A 374 -9.35 12.69 3.16
C LEU A 374 -10.58 12.99 4.05
N LYS A 375 -10.55 14.07 4.83
CA LYS A 375 -11.59 14.37 5.81
C LYS A 375 -12.97 14.55 5.16
N SER A 376 -13.02 15.25 4.02
CA SER A 376 -14.27 15.47 3.28
C SER A 376 -14.81 14.20 2.63
N ASP A 377 -13.95 13.21 2.37
CA ASP A 377 -14.34 11.94 1.79
C ASP A 377 -15.07 11.04 2.78
N GLY A 378 -15.04 11.32 4.09
CA GLY A 378 -15.76 10.55 5.09
C GLY A 378 -15.38 9.06 5.13
N LEU A 379 -14.11 8.74 4.82
CA LEU A 379 -13.56 7.38 4.87
C LEU A 379 -13.13 6.97 6.27
N PHE A 380 -12.75 7.94 7.10
CA PHE A 380 -12.08 7.74 8.40
C PHE A 380 -12.61 8.70 9.47
N ALA A 381 -13.92 8.94 9.54
CA ALA A 381 -14.49 10.11 10.22
C ALA A 381 -14.35 10.17 11.76
N ASN A 382 -13.99 9.07 12.45
CA ASN A 382 -13.80 9.07 13.90
C ASN A 382 -12.49 9.76 14.31
N SER A 383 -12.50 11.09 14.33
CA SER A 383 -11.32 11.93 14.60
C SER A 383 -10.72 11.77 16.00
N THR A 384 -11.47 11.19 16.96
CA THR A 384 -10.98 10.98 18.33
C THR A 384 -9.89 9.91 18.40
N ARG A 385 -9.82 9.02 17.41
CA ARG A 385 -8.81 7.95 17.30
C ARG A 385 -7.66 8.27 16.36
N TRP A 386 -7.69 9.44 15.72
CA TRP A 386 -6.59 9.84 14.84
C TRP A 386 -5.33 10.07 15.69
N PRO A 387 -4.16 9.63 15.21
CA PRO A 387 -2.93 9.79 15.96
C PRO A 387 -2.61 11.29 16.14
N ALA A 388 -2.05 11.62 17.30
CA ALA A 388 -1.44 12.93 17.54
C ALA A 388 -0.12 13.03 16.76
N GLU A 389 0.27 14.24 16.35
CA GLU A 389 1.55 14.45 15.66
C GLU A 389 2.71 14.31 16.64
N CYS A 390 3.59 13.34 16.44
CA CYS A 390 4.77 13.19 17.30
C CYS A 390 6.03 13.85 16.73
N ILE A 391 6.06 15.19 16.74
CA ILE A 391 7.18 15.98 16.19
C ILE A 391 8.53 15.62 16.84
N GLY A 392 8.53 15.31 18.14
CA GLY A 392 9.72 14.94 18.93
C GLY A 392 10.01 13.44 19.00
N GLY A 393 9.31 12.61 18.22
CA GLY A 393 9.47 11.15 18.24
C GLY A 393 10.88 10.67 17.87
N PRO A 394 11.24 9.40 18.16
CA PRO A 394 12.54 8.87 17.78
C PRO A 394 12.73 8.85 16.26
N LEU A 395 13.93 9.23 15.81
CA LEU A 395 14.37 9.06 14.42
C LEU A 395 15.11 7.72 14.31
N HIS A 396 14.95 7.03 13.19
CA HIS A 396 15.64 5.77 12.93
C HIS A 396 16.66 5.89 11.79
N ASP A 397 17.61 4.95 11.69
CA ASP A 397 18.52 4.86 10.56
C ASP A 397 18.69 3.39 10.12
N GLU A 398 17.86 2.93 9.18
CA GLU A 398 17.88 1.53 8.72
C GLU A 398 19.18 1.12 8.03
N PHE A 399 20.00 2.07 7.56
CA PHE A 399 21.30 1.75 6.98
C PHE A 399 22.32 1.39 8.08
N HIS A 400 22.30 2.12 9.19
CA HIS A 400 23.24 1.93 10.30
C HIS A 400 22.74 0.98 11.39
N ASP A 401 21.42 0.94 11.64
CA ASP A 401 20.79 0.16 12.71
C ASP A 401 20.53 -1.30 12.33
N ALA A 402 20.56 -1.62 11.03
CA ALA A 402 20.39 -2.98 10.55
C ALA A 402 21.49 -3.90 11.08
N LYS A 403 21.12 -5.13 11.47
CA LYS A 403 22.05 -6.11 12.05
C LYS A 403 22.57 -7.11 11.01
N TYR A 404 23.80 -7.57 11.20
CA TYR A 404 24.44 -8.67 10.47
C TYR A 404 24.37 -8.52 8.94
N LEU A 405 23.79 -9.52 8.25
CA LEU A 405 23.75 -9.65 6.80
C LEU A 405 22.97 -8.52 6.11
N ILE A 406 21.94 -7.97 6.76
CA ILE A 406 21.10 -6.90 6.19
C ILE A 406 21.91 -5.60 6.08
N SER A 407 22.68 -5.25 7.12
CA SER A 407 23.54 -4.07 7.09
C SER A 407 24.63 -4.21 6.03
N SER A 408 25.21 -5.39 5.86
CA SER A 408 26.21 -5.63 4.80
C SER A 408 25.61 -5.44 3.41
N ALA A 409 24.41 -5.96 3.17
CA ALA A 409 23.71 -5.79 1.89
C ALA A 409 23.38 -4.32 1.59
N TYR A 410 22.93 -3.54 2.58
CA TYR A 410 22.70 -2.10 2.39
C TYR A 410 23.99 -1.34 2.10
N LYS A 411 25.07 -1.65 2.83
CA LYS A 411 26.39 -1.02 2.61
C LYS A 411 26.94 -1.31 1.23
N GLU A 412 26.72 -2.51 0.69
CA GLU A 412 27.13 -2.89 -0.66
C GLU A 412 26.27 -2.23 -1.75
N ALA A 413 24.95 -2.14 -1.54
CA ALA A 413 24.04 -1.44 -2.46
C ALA A 413 24.32 0.08 -2.53
N GLY A 414 24.93 0.64 -1.47
CA GLY A 414 25.36 2.02 -1.42
C GLY A 414 24.32 2.99 -0.85
N LEU A 415 24.71 4.27 -0.83
CA LEU A 415 23.91 5.38 -0.30
C LEU A 415 23.42 6.29 -1.43
N ILE A 416 22.14 6.64 -1.40
CA ILE A 416 21.53 7.68 -2.22
C ILE A 416 21.02 8.81 -1.33
N ARG A 417 21.37 10.06 -1.62
CA ARG A 417 20.80 11.20 -0.89
C ARG A 417 19.54 11.68 -1.58
N ARG A 418 18.41 11.52 -0.91
CA ARG A 418 17.17 12.20 -1.29
C ARG A 418 17.35 13.69 -1.04
N LYS A 419 16.97 14.54 -1.98
CA LYS A 419 17.05 15.98 -1.85
C LYS A 419 15.78 16.60 -2.41
N PRO A 420 14.96 17.28 -1.57
CA PRO A 420 13.90 18.13 -2.08
C PRO A 420 14.49 19.16 -3.05
N VAL A 421 13.84 19.36 -4.18
CA VAL A 421 14.22 20.38 -5.18
C VAL A 421 13.48 21.69 -4.89
N GLU A 422 13.87 22.77 -5.57
CA GLU A 422 13.22 24.08 -5.39
C GLU A 422 11.70 23.96 -5.59
N ARG A 423 10.94 24.57 -4.67
CA ARG A 423 9.47 24.58 -4.59
C ARG A 423 8.81 23.27 -4.20
N ASP A 424 9.57 22.20 -3.95
CA ASP A 424 9.01 21.00 -3.35
C ASP A 424 8.30 21.35 -2.04
N LYS A 425 7.25 20.59 -1.73
CA LYS A 425 6.48 20.77 -0.51
C LYS A 425 7.16 20.06 0.64
N VAL A 426 7.43 20.78 1.72
CA VAL A 426 8.01 20.22 2.95
C VAL A 426 7.02 20.47 4.08
N HIS A 427 6.71 19.43 4.86
CA HIS A 427 5.77 19.58 5.96
C HIS A 427 6.36 20.45 7.07
N ALA A 428 5.53 21.31 7.66
CA ALA A 428 5.90 22.22 8.75
C ALA A 428 6.59 21.51 9.92
N SER A 429 6.21 20.25 10.20
CA SER A 429 6.80 19.43 11.26
C SER A 429 8.30 19.21 11.12
N VAL A 430 8.86 19.24 9.89
CA VAL A 430 10.31 19.13 9.67
C VAL A 430 11.02 20.31 10.33
N PHE A 431 10.53 21.52 10.06
CA PHE A 431 11.11 22.74 10.61
C PHE A 431 10.85 22.88 12.11
N GLN A 432 9.64 22.52 12.56
CA GLN A 432 9.29 22.49 13.99
C GLN A 432 10.17 21.51 14.77
N ARG A 433 10.49 20.33 14.21
CA ARG A 433 11.43 19.38 14.83
C ARG A 433 12.84 19.98 14.94
N MET A 434 13.32 20.64 13.89
CA MET A 434 14.62 21.32 13.91
C MET A 434 14.68 22.46 14.96
N ASP A 435 13.54 23.08 15.29
CA ASP A 435 13.46 24.12 16.33
C ASP A 435 13.45 23.56 17.77
N ILE A 436 13.35 22.23 17.95
CA ILE A 436 13.43 21.61 19.29
C ILE A 436 14.88 21.70 19.80
N PRO A 437 15.16 22.43 20.90
CA PRO A 437 16.54 22.65 21.34
C PRO A 437 17.25 21.39 21.84
N ARG A 438 16.46 20.46 22.39
CA ARG A 438 16.92 19.17 22.92
C ARG A 438 15.81 18.14 22.77
N LEU A 439 15.99 17.22 21.83
CA LEU A 439 15.08 16.09 21.62
C LEU A 439 15.10 15.15 22.83
N ALA A 440 13.94 14.60 23.18
CA ALA A 440 13.79 13.66 24.29
C ALA A 440 14.35 12.27 23.98
N ALA A 441 14.34 11.88 22.69
CA ALA A 441 14.80 10.59 22.20
C ALA A 441 15.61 10.75 20.90
N PRO A 442 16.81 11.38 20.96
CA PRO A 442 17.60 11.63 19.76
C PRO A 442 18.27 10.35 19.25
N HIS A 443 18.34 10.20 17.92
CA HIS A 443 19.18 9.17 17.31
C HIS A 443 20.67 9.53 17.46
N PRO A 444 21.54 8.64 18.00
CA PRO A 444 22.91 8.99 18.35
C PRO A 444 23.79 9.42 17.18
N LEU A 445 23.54 8.89 15.98
CA LEU A 445 24.31 9.21 14.77
C LEU A 445 23.68 10.31 13.91
N ARG A 446 22.35 10.45 13.97
CA ARG A 446 21.60 11.35 13.08
C ARG A 446 21.20 12.65 13.75
N GLU A 447 21.19 12.65 15.08
CA GLU A 447 20.80 13.78 15.91
C GLU A 447 21.83 14.02 17.03
N PRO A 448 23.12 14.23 16.66
CA PRO A 448 24.15 14.52 17.65
C PRO A 448 23.78 15.76 18.45
N GLU A 449 24.22 15.81 19.71
CA GLU A 449 23.88 16.88 20.64
C GLU A 449 22.37 17.03 20.90
N SER A 450 21.58 15.99 20.61
CA SER A 450 20.12 15.97 20.75
C SER A 450 19.39 16.95 19.82
N ARG A 451 19.94 17.21 18.63
CA ARG A 451 19.38 18.16 17.64
C ARG A 451 19.16 17.50 16.29
N TYR A 452 18.02 17.80 15.67
CA TYR A 452 17.74 17.38 14.31
C TYR A 452 18.28 18.39 13.30
N ASP A 453 19.26 17.98 12.49
CA ASP A 453 19.82 18.75 11.37
C ASP A 453 19.89 17.87 10.11
N PRO A 454 18.78 17.76 9.32
CA PRO A 454 18.72 16.87 8.18
C PRO A 454 19.66 17.33 7.06
N ILE A 455 20.70 16.53 6.81
CA ILE A 455 21.70 16.74 5.75
C ILE A 455 21.06 16.86 4.35
N ASN A 456 19.89 16.24 4.17
CA ASN A 456 19.16 16.18 2.91
C ASN A 456 18.33 17.44 2.62
N LEU A 457 18.10 18.32 3.61
CA LEU A 457 17.24 19.52 3.49
C LEU A 457 17.94 20.76 2.88
N GLY A 458 18.97 20.56 2.06
CA GLY A 458 19.58 21.62 1.23
C GLY A 458 19.85 22.95 1.96
N TYR A 459 19.41 24.05 1.33
CA TYR A 459 19.66 25.45 1.74
C TYR A 459 19.08 25.86 3.10
N ALA A 460 18.23 25.04 3.73
CA ALA A 460 17.63 25.36 5.03
C ALA A 460 18.63 25.34 6.22
N ARG A 461 19.87 24.87 6.00
CA ARG A 461 20.89 24.63 7.03
C ARG A 461 21.48 25.90 7.67
N ARG A 462 21.57 27.03 6.94
CA ARG A 462 22.34 28.21 7.39
C ARG A 462 21.56 29.53 7.47
N GLU A 463 20.39 29.63 6.83
CA GLU A 463 19.73 30.92 6.58
C GLU A 463 18.25 30.97 6.96
N ARG A 464 17.72 30.00 7.71
CA ARG A 464 16.31 29.98 8.19
C ARG A 464 15.85 31.31 8.80
N CYS A 465 16.78 32.05 9.40
CA CYS A 465 16.57 33.30 10.11
C CYS A 465 17.31 34.50 9.50
N GLN A 466 17.98 34.31 8.37
CA GLN A 466 18.69 35.38 7.68
C GLN A 466 18.07 35.53 6.29
N ASN A 467 17.23 36.57 6.12
CA ASN A 467 16.63 37.02 4.86
C ASN A 467 15.75 35.98 4.13
N ASP A 468 14.48 35.82 4.54
CA ASP A 468 13.32 35.34 3.71
C ASP A 468 13.51 34.13 2.76
N ASN A 469 14.44 33.21 3.01
CA ASN A 469 14.82 32.18 2.03
C ASN A 469 14.06 30.84 2.14
N LEU A 470 13.32 30.58 3.22
CA LEU A 470 12.59 29.30 3.35
C LEU A 470 11.43 29.17 2.36
N GLU A 471 10.59 30.19 2.27
CA GLU A 471 9.44 30.21 1.33
C GLU A 471 9.89 30.34 -0.14
N ARG A 472 11.10 30.83 -0.39
CA ARG A 472 11.70 30.82 -1.74
C ARG A 472 12.10 29.42 -2.19
N ASN A 473 12.63 28.61 -1.26
CA ASN A 473 13.18 27.30 -1.58
C ASN A 473 12.13 26.19 -1.49
N TYR A 474 11.14 26.31 -0.60
CA TYR A 474 10.17 25.26 -0.31
C TYR A 474 8.76 25.82 -0.14
N THR A 475 7.77 25.03 -0.54
CA THR A 475 6.37 25.29 -0.18
C THR A 475 6.09 24.64 1.17
N ILE A 476 5.86 25.42 2.22
CA ILE A 476 5.60 24.86 3.55
C ILE A 476 4.15 24.38 3.65
N VAL A 477 3.96 23.09 3.94
CA VAL A 477 2.63 22.51 4.17
C VAL A 477 2.33 22.51 5.67
N GLY A 478 1.26 23.19 6.06
CA GLY A 478 0.90 23.42 7.47
C GLY A 478 1.35 24.79 7.99
N THR A 479 1.23 25.02 9.29
CA THR A 479 1.59 26.31 9.91
C THR A 479 2.97 26.21 10.56
N TYR A 480 3.89 27.06 10.11
CA TYR A 480 5.20 27.23 10.73
C TYR A 480 5.53 28.71 10.86
N LYS A 481 6.02 29.11 12.03
CA LYS A 481 6.57 30.44 12.28
C LYS A 481 7.98 30.23 12.83
N PRO A 482 9.03 30.61 12.09
CA PRO A 482 10.41 30.41 12.53
C PRO A 482 10.67 31.06 13.89
N ASN A 483 11.20 30.31 14.86
CA ASN A 483 11.66 30.88 16.12
C ASN A 483 13.08 31.43 15.96
N CYS A 484 13.19 32.58 15.29
CA CYS A 484 14.48 33.18 14.98
C CYS A 484 14.99 34.03 16.14
N PRO A 485 16.21 33.77 16.66
CA PRO A 485 16.79 34.61 17.70
C PRO A 485 16.96 36.03 17.18
N THR A 486 16.35 37.00 17.85
CA THR A 486 16.56 38.44 17.63
C THR A 486 17.93 38.83 18.19
N THR A 487 19.01 38.38 17.56
CA THR A 487 20.36 38.75 18.00
C THR A 487 21.09 39.47 16.88
N ASN A 488 21.33 40.77 17.09
CA ASN A 488 22.35 41.60 16.42
C ASN A 488 23.78 41.14 16.77
N GLY A 489 24.02 39.82 16.82
CA GLY A 489 25.29 39.22 17.15
C GLY A 489 25.91 38.58 15.91
N THR A 490 27.15 38.92 15.61
CA THR A 490 27.94 38.34 14.53
C THR A 490 28.02 36.82 14.67
N VAL A 491 27.31 36.09 13.80
CA VAL A 491 27.39 34.63 13.71
C VAL A 491 28.80 34.27 13.20
N ARG A 492 29.61 33.65 14.06
CA ARG A 492 30.89 33.05 13.64
C ARG A 492 30.58 31.89 12.69
N LYS A 493 31.05 31.97 11.43
CA LYS A 493 31.06 30.83 10.51
C LYS A 493 31.84 29.68 11.14
N GLY A 494 31.15 28.61 11.53
CA GLY A 494 31.80 27.34 11.83
C GLY A 494 32.49 26.83 10.56
N ALA A 495 33.80 26.73 10.60
CA ALA A 495 34.58 26.07 9.56
C ALA A 495 34.34 24.57 9.68
N ASN A 496 33.61 24.01 8.69
CA ASN A 496 33.59 22.62 8.23
C ASN A 496 32.18 22.23 7.81
N ASN A 497 32.11 21.45 6.73
CA ASN A 497 30.94 20.85 6.09
C ASN A 497 30.38 21.55 4.85
N ASP A 498 31.26 22.12 4.02
CA ASP A 498 30.99 22.29 2.59
C ASP A 498 31.68 21.14 1.82
N ALA A 499 30.91 20.49 0.94
CA ALA A 499 31.36 19.64 -0.16
C ALA A 499 32.38 18.52 0.14
N VAL A 500 31.88 17.31 0.37
CA VAL A 500 32.53 16.13 -0.24
C VAL A 500 31.65 15.70 -1.40
N ASN A 501 32.04 16.13 -2.61
CA ASN A 501 31.66 15.43 -3.83
C ASN A 501 32.27 14.03 -3.73
N VAL A 502 31.47 13.05 -3.33
CA VAL A 502 31.69 11.68 -3.77
C VAL A 502 30.64 11.45 -4.83
N GLU A 503 30.97 11.84 -6.06
CA GLU A 503 30.44 11.13 -7.22
C GLU A 503 30.87 9.67 -7.03
N SER A 504 29.93 8.80 -6.70
CA SER A 504 30.17 7.37 -6.93
C SER A 504 30.16 7.19 -8.44
N ALA A 505 31.30 6.82 -9.00
CA ALA A 505 31.35 6.27 -10.34
C ALA A 505 30.66 4.91 -10.33
N GLN A 506 29.37 4.88 -10.65
CA GLN A 506 28.63 3.77 -11.25
C GLN A 506 27.20 4.16 -11.58
#